data_AF-A0A2F0A695-F1
#
_entry.id   AF-A0A2F0A695-F1
#
_cell.length_a   1.000
_cell.length_b   1.000
_cell.length_c   1.000
_cell.angle_alpha   90.00
_cell.angle_beta   90.00
_cell.angle_gamma   90.00
#
_symmetry.space_group_name_H-M   'P 1'
#
loop_
_entity.id
_entity.type
_entity.pdbx_description
1 polymer ?
#
loop_
_entity_poly.entity_id
_entity_poly.type
_entity_poly.pdbx_seq_one_letter_code
_entity_poly.pdbx_strand_id
1 'polypeptide(L)'
;MPTERINAPKGFRSGPYNYHEETVINISNLTNTGQGVGRDENNWVILIPFCIPGERVKARIYRNHKNHSEADLIEVIDESPSRISARCSKFGICGGCQYQHIKYDDQLKWKQQQVSELLSHMAGVEFTVNDVTPSPNHYGYRSKITPHFNKPKHNQLGPIGFQQYGRRSLIDIEFCPIAKEDINQKLPAIRKDIINNTNDYKKGATVLIRSDYFNSIHTESKSIAKEKVGNLYFHFPAGSFFQNNPFILEKFTNHVKNEAKSEDSKYLVDAYCGAGLFALTSASNFDEVTGIEISEESINWANENLAINKLKNVIFNSGRIENIFGGVKYKGTETSVIIDPPRKGCSEEFLLQLFEFSPNKVVYVSCNPSTQMRDLKLFLNNGYRLNKVQPFDLFPQTRHLECVMTLEKND
;
A
#
# COMPACT_ATOMS: atom_id res chain seq x y z
N MET A 1 -22.02 41.00 -12.48
CA MET A 1 -20.55 41.17 -12.32
C MET A 1 -19.88 40.50 -13.51
N PRO A 2 -18.90 41.11 -14.19
CA PRO A 2 -18.30 40.49 -15.36
C PRO A 2 -17.49 39.28 -14.87
N THR A 3 -17.95 38.08 -15.25
CA THR A 3 -17.19 36.84 -15.12
C THR A 3 -15.89 37.01 -15.89
N GLU A 4 -14.78 37.26 -15.20
CA GLU A 4 -13.45 37.16 -15.81
C GLU A 4 -13.41 35.82 -16.53
N ARG A 5 -13.26 35.85 -17.86
CA ARG A 5 -13.08 34.64 -18.65
C ARG A 5 -11.78 34.01 -18.20
N ILE A 6 -11.87 33.01 -17.32
CA ILE A 6 -10.72 32.20 -16.94
C ILE A 6 -10.30 31.45 -18.19
N ASN A 7 -9.24 31.92 -18.84
CA ASN A 7 -8.71 31.28 -20.04
C ASN A 7 -8.23 29.87 -19.70
N ALA A 8 -8.69 28.88 -20.47
CA ALA A 8 -8.29 27.50 -20.29
C ALA A 8 -6.76 27.35 -20.50
N PRO A 9 -6.08 26.51 -19.70
CA PRO A 9 -4.65 26.29 -19.85
C PRO A 9 -4.33 25.60 -21.18
N LYS A 10 -3.11 25.84 -21.69
CA LYS A 10 -2.62 25.20 -22.92
C LYS A 10 -2.70 23.67 -22.78
N GLY A 11 -3.46 23.02 -23.66
CA GLY A 11 -3.67 21.57 -23.65
C GLY A 11 -4.97 21.10 -22.96
N PHE A 12 -5.80 22.01 -22.44
CA PHE A 12 -7.16 21.66 -22.04
C PHE A 12 -7.96 21.19 -23.27
N ARG A 13 -8.61 20.04 -23.15
CA ARG A 13 -9.48 19.52 -24.21
C ARG A 13 -10.85 20.19 -24.11
N SER A 14 -11.33 20.77 -25.20
CA SER A 14 -12.75 21.06 -25.33
C SER A 14 -13.52 19.74 -25.17
N GLY A 15 -14.65 19.81 -24.45
CA GLY A 15 -15.45 18.67 -24.04
C GLY A 15 -16.77 19.17 -23.49
N PRO A 16 -17.63 18.31 -22.92
CA PRO A 16 -18.99 18.72 -22.54
C PRO A 16 -19.00 19.89 -21.54
N TYR A 17 -17.92 20.08 -20.79
CA TYR A 17 -17.75 21.18 -19.84
C TYR A 17 -16.66 22.16 -20.24
N ASN A 18 -16.89 23.44 -19.98
CA ASN A 18 -15.88 24.48 -20.07
C ASN A 18 -14.87 24.37 -18.92
N TYR A 19 -13.70 24.98 -19.10
CA TYR A 19 -12.71 25.07 -18.02
C TYR A 19 -13.29 25.87 -16.84
N HIS A 20 -13.20 25.30 -15.64
CA HIS A 20 -13.76 25.83 -14.42
C HIS A 20 -15.29 25.97 -14.40
N GLU A 21 -15.99 25.28 -15.30
CA GLU A 21 -17.44 25.16 -15.17
C GLU A 21 -17.79 24.44 -13.87
N GLU A 22 -18.75 25.01 -13.14
CA GLU A 22 -19.27 24.45 -11.90
C GLU A 22 -20.54 23.67 -12.19
N THR A 23 -20.65 22.46 -11.63
CA THR A 23 -21.81 21.59 -11.81
C THR A 23 -22.16 20.89 -10.49
N VAL A 24 -23.42 20.48 -10.36
CA VAL A 24 -23.92 19.72 -9.21
C VAL A 24 -24.12 18.27 -9.60
N ILE A 25 -23.48 17.36 -8.89
CA ILE A 25 -23.38 15.94 -9.25
C ILE A 25 -23.72 15.06 -8.06
N ASN A 26 -24.52 14.02 -8.30
CA ASN A 26 -24.73 12.94 -7.35
C ASN A 26 -23.61 11.91 -7.46
N ILE A 27 -23.07 11.49 -6.32
CA ILE A 27 -21.98 10.51 -6.24
C ILE A 27 -22.58 9.13 -6.02
N SER A 28 -22.34 8.23 -6.97
CA SER A 28 -22.89 6.88 -6.97
C SER A 28 -21.88 5.81 -6.55
N ASN A 29 -20.59 6.04 -6.81
CA ASN A 29 -19.54 5.06 -6.51
C ASN A 29 -18.21 5.75 -6.22
N LEU A 30 -17.18 4.98 -5.89
CA LEU A 30 -15.78 5.42 -5.79
C LEU A 30 -14.92 4.69 -6.83
N THR A 31 -13.79 5.27 -7.20
CA THR A 31 -12.76 4.59 -7.99
C THR A 31 -11.78 3.83 -7.08
N ASN A 32 -10.94 2.97 -7.66
CA ASN A 32 -9.81 2.38 -6.94
C ASN A 32 -8.74 3.39 -6.46
N THR A 33 -8.78 4.62 -7.00
CA THR A 33 -7.99 5.76 -6.55
C THR A 33 -8.66 6.56 -5.42
N GLY A 34 -9.88 6.18 -5.01
CA GLY A 34 -10.63 6.83 -3.94
C GLY A 34 -11.30 8.14 -4.37
N GLN A 35 -11.58 8.33 -5.65
CA GLN A 35 -12.33 9.47 -6.18
C GLN A 35 -13.80 9.10 -6.32
N GLY A 36 -14.71 9.99 -5.94
CA GLY A 36 -16.13 9.86 -6.23
C GLY A 36 -16.40 9.84 -7.72
N VAL A 37 -17.31 8.95 -8.11
CA VAL A 37 -17.81 8.79 -9.46
C VAL A 37 -19.24 9.31 -9.48
N GLY A 38 -19.47 10.34 -10.26
CA GLY A 38 -20.79 10.83 -10.58
C GLY A 38 -21.01 10.88 -12.09
N ARG A 39 -22.26 10.97 -12.49
CA ARG A 39 -22.66 11.07 -13.89
C ARG A 39 -23.63 12.23 -14.06
N ASP A 40 -23.49 12.97 -15.14
CA ASP A 40 -24.41 14.03 -15.51
C ASP A 40 -25.66 13.46 -16.23
N GLU A 41 -26.55 14.36 -16.65
CA GLU A 41 -27.78 14.04 -17.41
C GLU A 41 -27.51 13.36 -18.76
N ASN A 42 -26.32 13.55 -19.34
CA ASN A 42 -25.88 12.93 -20.58
C ASN A 42 -25.08 11.64 -20.33
N ASN A 43 -25.11 11.11 -19.11
CA ASN A 43 -24.38 9.92 -18.68
C ASN A 43 -22.83 10.07 -18.75
N TRP A 44 -22.33 11.31 -18.81
CA TRP A 44 -20.90 11.62 -18.82
C TRP A 44 -20.29 11.45 -17.44
N VAL A 45 -19.13 10.78 -17.35
CA VAL A 45 -18.48 10.46 -16.08
C VAL A 45 -17.66 11.66 -15.58
N ILE A 46 -17.85 12.01 -14.31
CA ILE A 46 -17.07 13.05 -13.62
C ILE A 46 -16.43 12.44 -12.37
N LEU A 47 -15.11 12.57 -12.27
CA LEU A 47 -14.31 12.07 -11.15
C LEU A 47 -13.96 13.21 -10.20
N ILE A 48 -14.34 13.06 -8.93
CA ILE A 48 -14.29 14.13 -7.93
C ILE A 48 -13.62 13.58 -6.66
N PRO A 49 -12.45 14.09 -6.23
CA PRO A 49 -11.80 13.61 -5.01
C PRO A 49 -12.55 14.08 -3.75
N PHE A 50 -12.35 13.37 -2.64
CA PHE A 50 -12.84 13.75 -1.30
C PHE A 50 -14.38 13.84 -1.11
N CYS A 51 -15.12 13.21 -2.02
CA CYS A 51 -16.55 12.94 -1.90
C CYS A 51 -16.81 11.43 -1.93
N ILE A 52 -17.98 11.02 -1.43
CA ILE A 52 -18.35 9.61 -1.24
C ILE A 52 -19.75 9.29 -1.74
N PRO A 53 -20.08 8.01 -1.96
CA PRO A 53 -21.39 7.59 -2.43
C PRO A 53 -22.52 8.03 -1.50
N GLY A 54 -23.63 8.43 -2.11
CA GLY A 54 -24.78 8.99 -1.41
C GLY A 54 -24.74 10.51 -1.23
N GLU A 55 -23.68 11.18 -1.69
CA GLU A 55 -23.57 12.63 -1.62
C GLU A 55 -24.08 13.31 -2.88
N ARG A 56 -24.60 14.53 -2.69
CA ARG A 56 -24.74 15.50 -3.77
C ARG A 56 -23.73 16.61 -3.55
N VAL A 57 -22.89 16.88 -4.55
CA VAL A 57 -21.75 17.80 -4.42
C VAL A 57 -21.74 18.85 -5.52
N LYS A 58 -21.23 20.03 -5.19
CA LYS A 58 -20.83 21.04 -6.16
C LYS A 58 -19.36 20.82 -6.53
N ALA A 59 -19.09 20.67 -7.82
CA ALA A 59 -17.76 20.38 -8.34
C ALA A 59 -17.37 21.35 -9.46
N ARG A 60 -16.07 21.63 -9.60
CA ARG A 60 -15.51 22.51 -10.64
C ARG A 60 -14.60 21.75 -11.58
N ILE A 61 -14.95 21.70 -12.86
CA ILE A 61 -14.17 20.97 -13.86
C ILE A 61 -12.82 21.64 -14.10
N TYR A 62 -11.72 20.88 -13.97
CA TYR A 62 -10.39 21.39 -14.31
C TYR A 62 -9.74 20.63 -15.47
N ARG A 63 -10.28 19.48 -15.88
CA ARG A 63 -9.76 18.68 -17.00
C ARG A 63 -10.83 17.84 -17.68
N ASN A 64 -10.83 17.83 -19.01
CA ASN A 64 -11.59 16.88 -19.81
C ASN A 64 -10.65 15.84 -20.45
N HIS A 65 -11.07 14.58 -20.41
CA HIS A 65 -10.47 13.46 -21.13
C HIS A 65 -11.42 12.98 -22.24
N LYS A 66 -11.06 11.89 -22.93
CA LYS A 66 -11.86 11.35 -24.05
C LYS A 66 -13.25 10.87 -23.60
N ASN A 67 -13.36 10.41 -22.36
CA ASN A 67 -14.49 9.61 -21.87
C ASN A 67 -14.88 9.93 -20.41
N HIS A 68 -14.26 10.94 -19.81
CA HIS A 68 -14.62 11.44 -18.48
C HIS A 68 -14.03 12.84 -18.27
N SER A 69 -14.47 13.53 -17.24
CA SER A 69 -13.86 14.77 -16.73
C SER A 69 -13.34 14.58 -15.30
N GLU A 70 -12.34 15.37 -14.92
CA GLU A 70 -11.88 15.49 -13.54
C GLU A 70 -12.27 16.87 -13.00
N ALA A 71 -12.70 16.89 -11.75
CA ALA A 71 -13.18 18.09 -11.09
C ALA A 71 -12.62 18.23 -9.67
N ASP A 72 -12.50 19.47 -9.20
CA ASP A 72 -12.27 19.78 -7.79
C ASP A 72 -13.62 19.73 -7.05
N LEU A 73 -13.63 19.18 -5.84
CA LEU A 73 -14.76 19.34 -4.92
C LEU A 73 -14.81 20.79 -4.40
N ILE A 74 -15.93 21.49 -4.59
CA ILE A 74 -16.16 22.82 -4.02
C ILE A 74 -16.90 22.69 -2.69
N GLU A 75 -18.01 21.95 -2.69
CA GLU A 75 -18.94 21.88 -1.57
C GLU A 75 -19.68 20.54 -1.57
N VAL A 76 -19.93 19.99 -0.39
CA VAL A 76 -20.87 18.88 -0.20
C VAL A 76 -22.22 19.49 0.18
N ILE A 77 -23.21 19.36 -0.70
CA ILE A 77 -24.54 19.96 -0.53
C ILE A 77 -25.39 19.06 0.37
N ASP A 78 -25.42 17.76 0.07
CA ASP A 78 -26.10 16.75 0.88
C ASP A 78 -25.06 15.71 1.30
N GLU A 79 -24.85 15.58 2.61
CA GLU A 79 -23.85 14.67 3.18
C GLU A 79 -24.37 13.22 3.22
N SER A 80 -23.50 12.27 2.90
CA SER A 80 -23.75 10.86 3.12
C SER A 80 -23.75 10.55 4.62
N PRO A 81 -24.60 9.63 5.12
CA PRO A 81 -24.55 9.17 6.51
C PRO A 81 -23.18 8.59 6.91
N SER A 82 -22.37 8.18 5.94
CA SER A 82 -21.01 7.69 6.13
C SER A 82 -19.95 8.80 6.28
N ARG A 83 -20.30 10.07 6.06
CA ARG A 83 -19.37 11.20 6.21
C ARG A 83 -19.06 11.44 7.68
N ILE A 84 -17.79 11.75 7.96
CA ILE A 84 -17.32 12.26 9.24
C ILE A 84 -16.33 13.41 9.03
N SER A 85 -16.09 14.20 10.07
CA SER A 85 -15.03 15.20 10.06
C SER A 85 -13.66 14.54 10.10
N ALA A 86 -12.78 14.93 9.18
CA ALA A 86 -11.41 14.44 9.15
C ALA A 86 -10.60 14.93 10.35
N ARG A 87 -9.80 14.05 10.96
CA ARG A 87 -8.93 14.38 12.10
C ARG A 87 -7.74 15.26 11.72
N CYS A 88 -7.24 15.15 10.49
CA CYS A 88 -6.11 15.94 10.01
C CYS A 88 -6.58 17.28 9.44
N SER A 89 -6.05 18.38 9.98
CA SER A 89 -6.30 19.74 9.47
C SER A 89 -5.79 19.98 8.04
N LYS A 90 -4.95 19.08 7.51
CA LYS A 90 -4.42 19.13 6.13
C LYS A 90 -5.12 18.14 5.20
N PHE A 91 -6.16 17.43 5.66
CA PHE A 91 -6.94 16.53 4.82
C PHE A 91 -7.62 17.32 3.67
N GLY A 92 -7.77 16.69 2.49
CA GLY A 92 -8.25 17.37 1.27
C GLY A 92 -7.17 18.14 0.51
N ILE A 93 -6.05 18.48 1.17
CA ILE A 93 -4.91 19.17 0.55
C ILE A 93 -3.70 18.22 0.50
N CYS A 94 -3.44 17.46 1.56
CA CYS A 94 -2.39 16.45 1.62
C CYS A 94 -2.67 15.24 0.74
N GLY A 95 -1.71 14.85 -0.09
CA GLY A 95 -1.82 13.65 -0.93
C GLY A 95 -1.72 12.32 -0.16
N GLY A 96 -1.48 12.36 1.15
CA GLY A 96 -1.19 11.17 1.96
C GLY A 96 -2.41 10.33 2.33
N CYS A 97 -3.57 10.94 2.59
CA CYS A 97 -4.79 10.24 3.02
C CYS A 97 -5.95 10.56 2.07
N GLN A 98 -6.83 9.58 1.84
CA GLN A 98 -8.00 9.74 0.97
C GLN A 98 -9.32 9.57 1.72
N TYR A 99 -9.35 8.85 2.85
CA TYR A 99 -10.60 8.38 3.47
C TYR A 99 -10.88 8.91 4.88
N GLN A 100 -10.13 9.91 5.38
CA GLN A 100 -10.39 10.43 6.74
C GLN A 100 -11.79 11.03 6.96
N HIS A 101 -12.50 11.32 5.87
CA HIS A 101 -13.87 11.84 5.91
C HIS A 101 -14.94 10.74 5.83
N ILE A 102 -14.54 9.46 5.94
CA ILE A 102 -15.41 8.28 5.82
C ILE A 102 -15.37 7.52 7.14
N LYS A 103 -16.53 7.12 7.68
CA LYS A 103 -16.61 6.18 8.82
C LYS A 103 -15.76 4.94 8.53
N TYR A 104 -15.03 4.47 9.53
CA TYR A 104 -14.05 3.41 9.34
C TYR A 104 -14.66 2.11 8.79
N ASP A 105 -15.80 1.68 9.33
CA ASP A 105 -16.47 0.46 8.86
C ASP A 105 -16.86 0.55 7.38
N ASP A 106 -17.21 1.75 6.90
CA ASP A 106 -17.53 1.98 5.49
C ASP A 106 -16.26 2.05 4.62
N GLN A 107 -15.10 2.44 5.18
CA GLN A 107 -13.81 2.26 4.50
C GLN A 107 -13.51 0.78 4.23
N LEU A 108 -13.81 -0.10 5.20
CA LEU A 108 -13.59 -1.55 5.07
C LEU A 108 -14.50 -2.14 4.00
N LYS A 109 -15.81 -1.82 4.03
CA LYS A 109 -16.76 -2.25 2.99
C LYS A 109 -16.30 -1.81 1.61
N TRP A 110 -15.86 -0.55 1.48
CA TRP A 110 -15.36 -0.03 0.21
C TRP A 110 -14.11 -0.79 -0.29
N LYS A 111 -13.16 -1.09 0.61
CA LYS A 111 -11.95 -1.86 0.27
C LYS A 111 -12.30 -3.29 -0.16
N GLN A 112 -13.28 -3.94 0.48
CA GLN A 112 -13.79 -5.25 0.07
C GLN A 112 -14.43 -5.20 -1.32
N GLN A 113 -15.31 -4.23 -1.54
CA GLN A 113 -15.97 -4.01 -2.83
C GLN A 113 -14.95 -3.78 -3.95
N GLN A 114 -13.92 -2.97 -3.71
CA GLN A 114 -12.83 -2.75 -4.67
C GLN A 114 -12.18 -4.07 -5.12
N VAL A 115 -11.86 -4.97 -4.19
CA VAL A 115 -11.24 -6.27 -4.54
C VAL A 115 -12.21 -7.14 -5.32
N SER A 116 -13.50 -7.15 -4.94
CA SER A 116 -14.55 -7.90 -5.62
C SER A 116 -14.77 -7.40 -7.06
N GLU A 117 -14.86 -6.09 -7.27
CA GLU A 117 -14.98 -5.49 -8.60
C GLU A 117 -13.75 -5.78 -9.47
N LEU A 118 -12.54 -5.77 -8.89
CA LEU A 118 -11.33 -6.12 -9.61
C LEU A 118 -11.30 -7.61 -10.01
N LEU A 119 -11.75 -8.53 -9.15
CA LEU A 119 -11.87 -9.95 -9.49
C LEU A 119 -12.83 -10.16 -10.67
N SER A 120 -14.04 -9.61 -10.58
CA SER A 120 -15.05 -9.76 -11.63
C SER A 120 -14.61 -9.10 -12.94
N HIS A 121 -14.22 -7.83 -12.91
CA HIS A 121 -13.96 -7.05 -14.13
C HIS A 121 -12.57 -7.22 -14.71
N MET A 122 -11.54 -7.39 -13.87
CA MET A 122 -10.17 -7.58 -14.36
C MET A 122 -9.81 -9.04 -14.51
N ALA A 123 -10.07 -9.90 -13.51
CA ALA A 123 -9.73 -11.32 -13.60
C ALA A 123 -10.78 -12.14 -14.39
N GLY A 124 -12.03 -11.67 -14.47
CA GLY A 124 -13.13 -12.45 -15.04
C GLY A 124 -13.59 -13.58 -14.11
N VAL A 125 -13.38 -13.41 -12.80
CA VAL A 125 -13.60 -14.43 -11.79
C VAL A 125 -14.65 -13.94 -10.81
N GLU A 126 -15.77 -14.65 -10.72
CA GLU A 126 -16.75 -14.47 -9.66
C GLU A 126 -16.33 -15.28 -8.44
N PHE A 127 -15.88 -14.60 -7.39
CA PHE A 127 -15.43 -15.24 -6.16
C PHE A 127 -15.72 -14.37 -4.94
N THR A 128 -16.16 -14.98 -3.84
CA THR A 128 -16.48 -14.26 -2.61
C THR A 128 -15.21 -13.71 -1.96
N VAL A 129 -15.18 -12.39 -1.75
CA VAL A 129 -14.12 -11.70 -1.01
C VAL A 129 -14.51 -11.63 0.46
N ASN A 130 -13.65 -12.14 1.34
CA ASN A 130 -13.87 -12.05 2.78
C ASN A 130 -13.88 -10.60 3.26
N ASP A 131 -14.49 -10.38 4.44
CA ASP A 131 -14.46 -9.08 5.11
C ASP A 131 -13.01 -8.64 5.36
N VAL A 132 -12.75 -7.35 5.14
CA VAL A 132 -11.41 -6.78 5.34
C VAL A 132 -11.03 -6.90 6.81
N THR A 133 -9.89 -7.52 7.10
CA THR A 133 -9.38 -7.56 8.47
C THR A 133 -8.96 -6.14 8.89
N PRO A 134 -9.57 -5.55 9.94
CA PRO A 134 -9.33 -4.17 10.33
C PRO A 134 -7.95 -4.00 10.99
N SER A 135 -7.39 -2.80 10.87
CA SER A 135 -6.25 -2.42 11.69
C SER A 135 -6.70 -2.18 13.13
N PRO A 136 -5.96 -2.66 14.15
CA PRO A 136 -6.28 -2.31 15.53
C PRO A 136 -6.23 -0.81 15.80
N ASN A 137 -5.37 -0.08 15.08
CA ASN A 137 -5.18 1.36 15.22
C ASN A 137 -5.45 2.09 13.90
N HIS A 138 -6.48 2.95 13.86
CA HIS A 138 -6.85 3.69 12.65
C HIS A 138 -6.01 4.98 12.44
N TYR A 139 -5.36 5.43 13.52
CA TYR A 139 -4.48 6.59 13.62
C TYR A 139 -3.27 6.18 14.48
N GLY A 140 -2.17 6.94 14.43
CA GLY A 140 -0.99 6.60 15.24
C GLY A 140 -0.30 5.28 14.85
N TYR A 141 -0.64 4.70 13.69
CA TYR A 141 -0.17 3.37 13.32
C TYR A 141 1.13 3.39 12.51
N ARG A 142 1.37 4.46 11.76
CA ARG A 142 2.40 4.51 10.73
C ARG A 142 3.78 4.72 11.36
N SER A 143 4.59 3.66 11.36
CA SER A 143 5.92 3.63 11.97
C SER A 143 7.01 4.32 11.16
N LYS A 144 6.75 4.71 9.90
CA LYS A 144 7.69 5.48 9.06
C LYS A 144 6.99 6.54 8.24
N ILE A 145 7.54 7.75 8.29
CA ILE A 145 7.21 8.84 7.39
C ILE A 145 8.48 9.38 6.74
N THR A 146 8.31 9.96 5.55
CA THR A 146 9.42 10.54 4.78
C THR A 146 9.06 11.95 4.27
N PRO A 147 8.96 12.97 5.15
CA PRO A 147 8.72 14.34 4.71
C PRO A 147 9.81 14.82 3.75
N HIS A 148 9.40 15.55 2.72
CA HIS A 148 10.26 16.17 1.72
C HIS A 148 10.39 17.66 2.00
N PHE A 149 11.50 18.24 1.57
CA PHE A 149 11.69 19.69 1.53
C PHE A 149 12.59 20.09 0.37
N ASN A 150 12.45 21.33 -0.06
CA ASN A 150 13.32 21.93 -1.06
C ASN A 150 14.48 22.66 -0.40
N LYS A 151 15.62 22.75 -1.09
CA LYS A 151 16.72 23.62 -0.68
C LYS A 151 16.18 25.04 -0.47
N PRO A 152 16.60 25.77 0.57
CA PRO A 152 16.15 27.15 0.78
C PRO A 152 16.35 28.02 -0.45
N LYS A 153 15.43 28.94 -0.66
CA LYS A 153 15.59 30.05 -1.62
C LYS A 153 15.63 31.34 -0.81
N HIS A 154 16.56 32.24 -1.13
CA HIS A 154 16.72 33.52 -0.42
C HIS A 154 16.82 33.36 1.11
N ASN A 155 17.58 32.36 1.57
CA ASN A 155 17.74 32.00 2.99
C ASN A 155 16.44 31.65 3.74
N GLN A 156 15.35 31.36 3.02
CA GLN A 156 14.10 30.89 3.61
C GLN A 156 13.85 29.43 3.22
N LEU A 157 13.67 28.58 4.22
CA LEU A 157 13.25 27.21 4.00
C LEU A 157 11.76 27.19 3.64
N GLY A 158 11.43 26.45 2.60
CA GLY A 158 10.03 26.20 2.22
C GLY A 158 9.36 25.17 3.14
N PRO A 159 8.17 24.67 2.74
CA PRO A 159 7.46 23.63 3.48
C PRO A 159 8.31 22.36 3.66
N ILE A 160 8.23 21.76 4.85
CA ILE A 160 8.72 20.41 5.15
C ILE A 160 7.49 19.52 5.34
N GLY A 161 7.26 18.59 4.41
CA GLY A 161 6.06 17.75 4.47
C GLY A 161 5.84 16.91 3.22
N PHE A 162 4.60 16.75 2.82
CA PHE A 162 4.23 15.83 1.74
C PHE A 162 3.81 16.57 0.48
N GLN A 163 3.70 15.83 -0.62
CA GLN A 163 3.14 16.36 -1.86
C GLN A 163 1.65 16.69 -1.66
N GLN A 164 1.24 17.83 -2.22
CA GLN A 164 -0.15 18.22 -2.31
C GLN A 164 -0.90 17.27 -3.26
N TYR A 165 -2.16 16.97 -2.94
CA TYR A 165 -3.01 16.17 -3.82
C TYR A 165 -3.11 16.82 -5.21
N GLY A 166 -2.89 16.03 -6.26
CA GLY A 166 -2.98 16.47 -7.66
C GLY A 166 -1.91 17.47 -8.11
N ARG A 167 -0.95 17.87 -7.25
CA ARG A 167 0.06 18.90 -7.58
C ARG A 167 1.46 18.45 -7.15
N ARG A 168 2.49 18.98 -7.84
CA ARG A 168 3.91 18.72 -7.50
C ARG A 168 4.44 19.63 -6.36
N SER A 169 3.59 20.51 -5.82
CA SER A 169 3.92 21.36 -4.69
C SER A 169 3.96 20.56 -3.39
N LEU A 170 4.77 21.03 -2.44
CA LEU A 170 4.80 20.49 -1.08
C LEU A 170 3.87 21.28 -0.19
N ILE A 171 3.32 20.61 0.81
CA ILE A 171 2.59 21.22 1.92
C ILE A 171 3.41 21.07 3.18
N ASP A 172 3.31 22.05 4.07
CA ASP A 172 3.98 21.97 5.35
C ASP A 172 3.20 21.07 6.32
N ILE A 173 3.90 20.12 6.95
CA ILE A 173 3.35 19.16 7.89
C ILE A 173 4.08 19.27 9.22
N GLU A 174 3.36 19.76 10.23
CA GLU A 174 3.83 19.88 11.62
C GLU A 174 3.33 18.72 12.48
N PHE A 175 2.24 18.09 12.07
CA PHE A 175 1.61 16.97 12.75
C PHE A 175 0.91 16.05 11.73
N CYS A 176 1.05 14.74 11.90
CA CYS A 176 0.42 13.75 11.04
C CYS A 176 -0.36 12.73 11.91
N PRO A 177 -1.70 12.78 11.93
CA PRO A 177 -2.49 11.91 12.82
C PRO A 177 -2.30 10.41 12.59
N ILE A 178 -1.88 9.98 11.40
CA ILE A 178 -1.63 8.57 11.11
C ILE A 178 -0.22 8.11 11.49
N ALA A 179 0.73 9.04 11.67
CA ALA A 179 2.08 8.71 12.15
C ALA A 179 2.05 8.37 13.63
N LYS A 180 2.91 7.44 14.08
CA LYS A 180 3.05 7.12 15.51
C LYS A 180 3.30 8.38 16.35
N GLU A 181 2.84 8.35 17.58
CA GLU A 181 2.86 9.53 18.46
C GLU A 181 4.28 10.03 18.75
N ASP A 182 5.22 9.12 18.97
CA ASP A 182 6.64 9.43 19.17
C ASP A 182 7.30 10.11 17.94
N ILE A 183 6.85 9.77 16.73
CA ILE A 183 7.24 10.50 15.51
C ILE A 183 6.74 11.95 15.59
N ASN A 184 5.45 12.15 15.92
CA ASN A 184 4.88 13.50 16.03
C ASN A 184 5.56 14.32 17.14
N GLN A 185 5.93 13.70 18.26
CA GLN A 185 6.66 14.35 19.35
C GLN A 185 8.07 14.79 18.93
N LYS A 186 8.77 14.00 18.10
CA LYS A 186 10.13 14.32 17.65
C LYS A 186 10.17 15.25 16.44
N LEU A 187 9.09 15.33 15.65
CA LEU A 187 9.01 16.08 14.42
C LEU A 187 9.36 17.59 14.58
N PRO A 188 8.90 18.33 15.62
CA PRO A 188 9.28 19.73 15.80
C PRO A 188 10.80 19.94 15.96
N ALA A 189 11.47 19.08 16.72
CA ALA A 189 12.92 19.16 16.90
C ALA A 189 13.66 18.87 15.58
N ILE A 190 13.27 17.80 14.88
CA ILE A 190 13.82 17.46 13.57
C ILE A 190 13.65 18.60 12.56
N ARG A 191 12.48 19.24 12.54
CA ARG A 191 12.20 20.41 11.70
C ARG A 191 13.12 21.58 12.03
N LYS A 192 13.31 21.87 13.32
CA LYS A 192 14.24 22.93 13.77
C LYS A 192 15.68 22.64 13.35
N ASP A 193 16.12 21.39 13.46
CA ASP A 193 17.47 20.99 13.05
C ASP A 193 17.68 21.14 11.54
N ILE A 194 16.68 20.81 10.72
CA ILE A 194 16.73 21.03 9.26
C ILE A 194 16.82 22.52 8.94
N ILE A 195 16.03 23.37 9.62
CA ILE A 195 16.03 24.83 9.45
C ILE A 195 17.37 25.44 9.84
N ASN A 196 18.04 24.91 10.87
CA ASN A 196 19.35 25.40 11.30
C ASN A 196 20.49 24.94 10.38
N ASN A 197 20.38 23.74 9.79
CA ASN A 197 21.44 23.11 9.01
C ASN A 197 21.14 23.07 7.51
N THR A 198 20.44 24.09 7.00
CA THR A 198 19.90 24.04 5.62
C THR A 198 20.97 23.91 4.52
N ASN A 199 22.22 24.28 4.81
CA ASN A 199 23.33 24.24 3.86
C ASN A 199 23.82 22.82 3.56
N ASP A 200 23.52 21.86 4.43
CA ASP A 200 24.00 20.47 4.32
C ASP A 200 23.18 19.66 3.30
N TYR A 201 22.03 20.19 2.87
CA TYR A 201 21.08 19.45 2.06
C TYR A 201 21.18 19.75 0.57
N LYS A 202 21.21 18.67 -0.24
CA LYS A 202 21.12 18.73 -1.71
C LYS A 202 19.69 19.10 -2.15
N LYS A 203 19.53 19.51 -3.41
CA LYS A 203 18.23 19.87 -3.99
C LYS A 203 17.26 18.66 -3.92
N GLY A 204 16.13 18.83 -3.24
CA GLY A 204 15.08 17.79 -3.11
C GLY A 204 15.41 16.73 -2.07
N ALA A 205 15.58 17.16 -0.81
CA ALA A 205 15.93 16.26 0.29
C ALA A 205 14.68 15.61 0.90
N THR A 206 14.87 14.40 1.42
CA THR A 206 13.84 13.64 2.13
C THR A 206 14.37 13.31 3.52
N VAL A 207 13.57 13.57 4.53
CA VAL A 207 13.87 13.25 5.93
C VAL A 207 13.27 11.90 6.21
N LEU A 208 14.08 10.90 6.49
CA LEU A 208 13.58 9.66 7.06
C LEU A 208 13.21 9.90 8.52
N ILE A 209 12.04 9.46 8.95
CA ILE A 209 11.69 9.37 10.37
C ILE A 209 10.98 8.05 10.58
N ARG A 210 11.62 7.13 11.31
CA ARG A 210 11.06 5.83 11.65
C ARG A 210 11.06 5.63 13.16
N SER A 211 9.93 5.22 13.69
CA SER A 211 9.77 4.75 15.06
C SER A 211 9.84 3.23 15.08
N ASP A 212 10.64 2.69 16.00
CA ASP A 212 10.78 1.25 16.18
C ASP A 212 9.88 0.70 17.31
N TYR A 213 9.98 -0.60 17.60
CA TYR A 213 9.22 -1.27 18.64
C TYR A 213 9.43 -0.68 20.05
N PHE A 214 10.61 -0.13 20.32
CA PHE A 214 10.94 0.51 21.59
C PHE A 214 10.61 2.01 21.60
N ASN A 215 9.95 2.51 20.56
CA ASN A 215 9.69 3.94 20.32
C ASN A 215 10.99 4.76 20.20
N SER A 216 12.09 4.14 19.76
CA SER A 216 13.30 4.87 19.37
C SER A 216 13.10 5.48 17.98
N ILE A 217 13.50 6.73 17.81
CA ILE A 217 13.39 7.45 16.55
C ILE A 217 14.70 7.37 15.76
N HIS A 218 14.56 6.93 14.51
CA HIS A 218 15.64 6.73 13.55
C HIS A 218 15.48 7.70 12.39
N THR A 219 16.49 8.54 12.17
CA THR A 219 16.53 9.51 11.06
C THR A 219 17.61 9.22 10.02
N GLU A 220 18.57 8.35 10.34
CA GLU A 220 19.62 7.91 9.43
C GLU A 220 19.23 6.62 8.73
N SER A 221 19.40 6.54 7.41
CA SER A 221 18.95 5.38 6.63
C SER A 221 19.58 4.05 7.05
N LYS A 222 20.81 4.09 7.59
CA LYS A 222 21.56 2.90 8.02
C LYS A 222 21.41 2.55 9.50
N SER A 223 20.75 3.40 10.29
CA SER A 223 20.45 3.07 11.69
C SER A 223 19.57 1.82 11.77
N ILE A 224 19.77 0.99 12.79
CA ILE A 224 19.09 -0.31 12.91
C ILE A 224 17.78 -0.10 13.65
N ALA A 225 16.68 -0.20 12.93
CA ALA A 225 15.35 -0.24 13.50
C ALA A 225 15.00 -1.67 13.92
N LYS A 226 14.19 -1.79 14.98
CA LYS A 226 13.76 -3.05 15.57
C LYS A 226 12.25 -3.18 15.52
N GLU A 227 11.74 -4.35 15.18
CA GLU A 227 10.32 -4.67 15.23
C GLU A 227 10.06 -6.00 15.93
N LYS A 228 8.87 -6.15 16.50
CA LYS A 228 8.42 -7.42 17.08
C LYS A 228 7.15 -7.89 16.39
N VAL A 229 7.13 -9.14 15.92
CA VAL A 229 5.94 -9.76 15.32
C VAL A 229 5.68 -11.08 16.01
N GLY A 230 4.57 -11.17 16.75
CA GLY A 230 4.32 -12.28 17.67
C GLY A 230 5.45 -12.39 18.70
N ASN A 231 6.16 -13.52 18.69
CA ASN A 231 7.31 -13.77 19.58
C ASN A 231 8.67 -13.52 18.92
N LEU A 232 8.70 -13.11 17.66
CA LEU A 232 9.92 -12.94 16.88
C LEU A 232 10.38 -11.47 16.85
N TYR A 233 11.68 -11.27 16.79
CA TYR A 233 12.32 -9.96 16.69
C TYR A 233 12.97 -9.79 15.31
N PHE A 234 12.78 -8.61 14.73
CA PHE A 234 13.32 -8.25 13.42
C PHE A 234 14.16 -6.99 13.53
N HIS A 235 15.38 -7.04 13.00
CA HIS A 235 16.26 -5.93 12.77
C HIS A 235 16.34 -5.64 11.27
N PHE A 236 16.40 -4.36 10.92
CA PHE A 236 16.55 -3.90 9.55
C PHE A 236 17.02 -2.44 9.52
N PRO A 237 17.65 -1.96 8.43
CA PRO A 237 18.02 -0.56 8.29
C PRO A 237 16.77 0.32 8.28
N ALA A 238 16.78 1.45 8.97
CA ALA A 238 15.63 2.35 9.06
C ALA A 238 15.20 2.92 7.68
N GLY A 239 16.12 2.98 6.72
CA GLY A 239 15.86 3.35 5.34
C GLY A 239 15.18 2.26 4.51
N SER A 240 15.38 0.99 4.86
CA SER A 240 14.88 -0.18 4.11
C SER A 240 13.36 -0.35 4.21
N PHE A 241 12.81 -1.24 3.38
CA PHE A 241 11.42 -1.64 3.47
C PHE A 241 11.19 -2.58 4.67
N PHE A 242 10.17 -2.25 5.45
CA PHE A 242 9.54 -3.12 6.43
C PHE A 242 8.10 -2.61 6.57
N GLN A 243 7.18 -3.47 6.98
CA GLN A 243 5.78 -3.10 7.06
C GLN A 243 5.56 -1.92 8.03
N ASN A 244 4.79 -0.92 7.59
CA ASN A 244 4.69 0.37 8.31
C ASN A 244 3.58 0.39 9.37
N ASN A 245 2.81 -0.67 9.52
CA ASN A 245 1.73 -0.78 10.50
C ASN A 245 2.00 -1.98 11.41
N PRO A 246 2.78 -1.81 12.50
CA PRO A 246 3.16 -2.93 13.36
C PRO A 246 1.97 -3.57 14.07
N PHE A 247 0.92 -2.80 14.33
CA PHE A 247 -0.23 -3.23 15.14
C PHE A 247 -1.05 -4.36 14.51
N ILE A 248 -1.04 -4.50 13.18
CA ILE A 248 -1.77 -5.56 12.47
C ILE A 248 -0.85 -6.75 12.06
N LEU A 249 0.48 -6.62 12.19
CA LEU A 249 1.42 -7.58 11.60
C LEU A 249 1.23 -9.00 12.11
N GLU A 250 1.02 -9.19 13.41
CA GLU A 250 0.84 -10.53 13.95
C GLU A 250 -0.39 -11.22 13.34
N LYS A 251 -1.53 -10.52 13.23
CA LYS A 251 -2.74 -11.05 12.59
C LYS A 251 -2.48 -11.38 11.12
N PHE A 252 -1.79 -10.49 10.42
CA PHE A 252 -1.47 -10.62 9.01
C PHE A 252 -0.53 -11.80 8.73
N THR A 253 0.58 -11.90 9.45
CA THR A 253 1.55 -13.00 9.28
C THR A 253 0.97 -14.33 9.73
N ASN A 254 0.16 -14.36 10.79
CA ASN A 254 -0.52 -15.59 11.22
C ASN A 254 -1.51 -16.09 10.16
N HIS A 255 -2.23 -15.19 9.49
CA HIS A 255 -3.10 -15.59 8.39
C HIS A 255 -2.30 -16.20 7.24
N VAL A 256 -1.26 -15.51 6.75
CA VAL A 256 -0.40 -16.04 5.67
C VAL A 256 0.22 -17.38 6.04
N LYS A 257 0.76 -17.51 7.25
CA LYS A 257 1.29 -18.76 7.81
C LYS A 257 0.28 -19.90 7.80
N ASN A 258 -0.96 -19.61 8.18
CA ASN A 258 -2.03 -20.62 8.27
C ASN A 258 -2.53 -21.03 6.88
N GLU A 259 -2.68 -20.09 5.96
CA GLU A 259 -3.07 -20.38 4.58
C GLU A 259 -1.98 -21.15 3.83
N ALA A 260 -0.69 -20.89 4.11
CA ALA A 260 0.41 -21.61 3.50
C ALA A 260 0.50 -23.05 4.00
N LYS A 261 -0.05 -23.37 5.17
CA LYS A 261 -0.01 -24.74 5.72
C LYS A 261 -0.91 -25.66 4.89
N SER A 262 -0.40 -26.85 4.59
CA SER A 262 -1.15 -27.94 3.96
C SER A 262 -0.68 -29.29 4.51
N GLU A 263 -1.51 -30.32 4.46
CA GLU A 263 -1.10 -31.69 4.82
C GLU A 263 0.00 -32.20 3.88
N ASP A 264 -0.07 -31.81 2.61
CA ASP A 264 0.91 -32.18 1.58
C ASP A 264 2.17 -31.31 1.59
N SER A 265 2.20 -30.22 2.37
CA SER A 265 3.30 -29.23 2.34
C SER A 265 4.22 -29.36 3.54
N LYS A 266 5.30 -30.12 3.38
CA LYS A 266 6.37 -30.21 4.39
C LYS A 266 7.30 -29.00 4.34
N TYR A 267 7.43 -28.39 3.18
CA TYR A 267 8.38 -27.30 2.92
C TYR A 267 7.68 -25.99 2.54
N LEU A 268 8.39 -24.89 2.76
CA LEU A 268 7.95 -23.56 2.37
C LEU A 268 9.05 -22.82 1.62
N VAL A 269 8.70 -22.22 0.48
CA VAL A 269 9.51 -21.17 -0.14
C VAL A 269 8.85 -19.81 0.12
N ASP A 270 9.61 -18.86 0.65
CA ASP A 270 9.22 -17.45 0.75
C ASP A 270 9.96 -16.67 -0.34
N ALA A 271 9.28 -16.37 -1.45
CA ALA A 271 9.86 -15.59 -2.54
C ALA A 271 9.60 -14.10 -2.35
N TYR A 272 10.61 -13.28 -2.65
CA TYR A 272 10.65 -11.85 -2.28
C TYR A 272 10.71 -11.67 -0.75
N CYS A 273 11.46 -12.53 -0.07
CA CYS A 273 11.39 -12.63 1.40
C CYS A 273 11.88 -11.37 2.13
N GLY A 274 12.60 -10.46 1.46
CA GLY A 274 13.19 -9.28 2.09
C GLY A 274 14.02 -9.66 3.31
N ALA A 275 13.72 -9.06 4.47
CA ALA A 275 14.36 -9.35 5.75
C ALA A 275 13.83 -10.61 6.47
N GLY A 276 13.06 -11.45 5.79
CA GLY A 276 12.59 -12.76 6.26
C GLY A 276 11.27 -12.75 7.04
N LEU A 277 10.38 -11.77 6.83
CA LEU A 277 9.15 -11.63 7.61
C LEU A 277 8.30 -12.92 7.58
N PHE A 278 7.94 -13.39 6.39
CA PHE A 278 7.07 -14.56 6.25
C PHE A 278 7.82 -15.87 6.47
N ALA A 279 9.05 -15.99 5.99
CA ALA A 279 9.90 -17.15 6.23
C ALA A 279 10.04 -17.46 7.72
N LEU A 280 10.42 -16.46 8.53
CA LEU A 280 10.66 -16.66 9.96
C LEU A 280 9.36 -16.85 10.75
N THR A 281 8.30 -16.09 10.45
CA THR A 281 7.00 -16.24 11.13
C THR A 281 6.33 -17.59 10.83
N SER A 282 6.58 -18.14 9.64
CA SER A 282 6.00 -19.43 9.20
C SER A 282 6.82 -20.65 9.59
N ALA A 283 8.09 -20.48 9.99
CA ALA A 283 9.06 -21.56 10.22
C ALA A 283 8.56 -22.71 11.12
N SER A 284 7.72 -22.43 12.11
CA SER A 284 7.17 -23.46 13.02
C SER A 284 6.16 -24.41 12.38
N ASN A 285 5.67 -24.13 11.17
CA ASN A 285 4.70 -24.97 10.46
C ASN A 285 5.32 -25.95 9.46
N PHE A 286 6.62 -25.87 9.21
CA PHE A 286 7.30 -26.59 8.12
C PHE A 286 8.58 -27.26 8.61
N ASP A 287 8.95 -28.35 7.95
CA ASP A 287 10.20 -29.08 8.24
C ASP A 287 11.41 -28.24 7.86
N GLU A 288 11.34 -27.52 6.73
CA GLU A 288 12.35 -26.56 6.27
C GLU A 288 11.68 -25.40 5.51
N VAL A 289 12.24 -24.20 5.66
CA VAL A 289 11.83 -22.99 4.96
C VAL A 289 13.01 -22.42 4.17
N THR A 290 12.79 -22.07 2.91
CA THR A 290 13.77 -21.36 2.08
C THR A 290 13.27 -19.97 1.72
N GLY A 291 13.93 -18.93 2.20
CA GLY A 291 13.69 -17.56 1.75
C GLY A 291 14.55 -17.20 0.54
N ILE A 292 13.97 -16.56 -0.46
CA ILE A 292 14.63 -16.18 -1.71
C ILE A 292 14.43 -14.69 -1.96
N GLU A 293 15.55 -13.97 -2.13
CA GLU A 293 15.57 -12.53 -2.35
C GLU A 293 16.74 -12.15 -3.25
N ILE A 294 16.54 -11.17 -4.13
CA ILE A 294 17.57 -10.71 -5.08
C ILE A 294 18.54 -9.72 -4.42
N SER A 295 18.08 -8.99 -3.41
CA SER A 295 18.87 -8.07 -2.62
C SER A 295 19.74 -8.82 -1.61
N GLU A 296 21.05 -8.88 -1.88
CA GLU A 296 22.03 -9.43 -0.93
C GLU A 296 22.00 -8.73 0.44
N GLU A 297 21.78 -7.41 0.46
CA GLU A 297 21.61 -6.66 1.70
C GLU A 297 20.42 -7.19 2.51
N SER A 298 19.28 -7.46 1.87
CA SER A 298 18.09 -8.00 2.53
C SER A 298 18.34 -9.41 3.06
N ILE A 299 19.06 -10.26 2.31
CA ILE A 299 19.48 -11.61 2.74
C ILE A 299 20.40 -11.55 3.98
N ASN A 300 21.31 -10.58 4.05
CA ASN A 300 22.15 -10.41 5.24
C ASN A 300 21.30 -10.10 6.47
N TRP A 301 20.31 -9.22 6.34
CA TRP A 301 19.36 -8.92 7.43
C TRP A 301 18.45 -10.11 7.76
N ALA A 302 18.02 -10.87 6.76
CA ALA A 302 17.25 -12.09 6.97
C ALA A 302 18.05 -13.13 7.79
N ASN A 303 19.34 -13.30 7.49
CA ASN A 303 20.25 -14.16 8.26
C ASN A 303 20.53 -13.62 9.67
N GLU A 304 20.63 -12.30 9.86
CA GLU A 304 20.73 -11.71 11.21
C GLU A 304 19.46 -12.01 12.01
N ASN A 305 18.29 -11.83 11.40
CA ASN A 305 17.00 -12.10 12.03
C ASN A 305 16.83 -13.58 12.36
N LEU A 306 17.30 -14.48 11.48
CA LEU A 306 17.38 -15.91 11.76
C LEU A 306 18.19 -16.20 13.02
N ALA A 307 19.40 -15.63 13.12
CA ALA A 307 20.30 -15.84 14.25
C ALA A 307 19.69 -15.32 15.57
N ILE A 308 19.08 -14.15 15.56
CA ILE A 308 18.44 -13.54 16.74
C ILE A 308 17.28 -14.40 17.25
N ASN A 309 16.48 -14.95 16.33
CA ASN A 309 15.33 -15.80 16.67
C ASN A 309 15.70 -17.27 16.92
N LYS A 310 16.95 -17.67 16.70
CA LYS A 310 17.49 -19.02 16.97
C LYS A 310 16.71 -20.14 16.25
N LEU A 311 16.15 -19.84 15.08
CA LEU A 311 15.50 -20.85 14.24
C LEU A 311 16.57 -21.66 13.50
N LYS A 312 16.34 -22.96 13.33
CA LYS A 312 17.32 -23.89 12.75
C LYS A 312 16.91 -24.47 11.41
N ASN A 313 15.63 -24.34 11.07
CA ASN A 313 15.01 -24.92 9.87
C ASN A 313 14.72 -23.88 8.79
N VAL A 314 15.46 -22.77 8.77
CA VAL A 314 15.30 -21.71 7.77
C VAL A 314 16.63 -21.46 7.09
N ILE A 315 16.62 -21.34 5.77
CA ILE A 315 17.79 -21.03 4.95
C ILE A 315 17.42 -19.87 4.03
N PHE A 316 18.33 -18.91 3.87
CA PHE A 316 18.16 -17.77 2.97
C PHE A 316 19.14 -17.84 1.81
N ASN A 317 18.61 -17.75 0.60
CA ASN A 317 19.38 -17.81 -0.65
C ASN A 317 19.27 -16.48 -1.40
N SER A 318 20.41 -15.98 -1.88
CA SER A 318 20.41 -14.92 -2.88
C SER A 318 19.90 -15.50 -4.21
N GLY A 319 18.73 -15.05 -4.64
CA GLY A 319 18.04 -15.54 -5.82
C GLY A 319 18.50 -14.80 -7.08
N ARG A 320 19.02 -15.54 -8.05
CA ARG A 320 19.24 -15.02 -9.42
C ARG A 320 17.93 -15.08 -10.19
N ILE A 321 17.59 -14.03 -10.93
CA ILE A 321 16.34 -13.96 -11.71
C ILE A 321 16.21 -15.14 -12.68
N GLU A 322 17.34 -15.59 -13.23
CA GLU A 322 17.40 -16.66 -14.23
C GLU A 322 17.13 -18.05 -13.64
N ASN A 323 17.30 -18.24 -12.33
CA ASN A 323 17.11 -19.53 -11.67
C ASN A 323 16.75 -19.35 -10.19
N ILE A 324 15.54 -18.85 -9.94
CA ILE A 324 15.04 -18.46 -8.63
C ILE A 324 14.94 -19.68 -7.72
N PHE A 325 14.40 -20.78 -8.23
CA PHE A 325 14.21 -22.03 -7.48
C PHE A 325 15.42 -22.98 -7.53
N GLY A 326 16.51 -22.63 -8.22
CA GLY A 326 17.65 -23.54 -8.41
C GLY A 326 18.36 -23.98 -7.13
N GLY A 327 18.24 -23.20 -6.05
CA GLY A 327 18.76 -23.54 -4.73
C GLY A 327 17.79 -24.36 -3.86
N VAL A 328 16.57 -24.60 -4.33
CA VAL A 328 15.53 -25.33 -3.61
C VAL A 328 15.70 -26.83 -3.85
N LYS A 329 15.84 -27.61 -2.77
CA LYS A 329 16.21 -29.03 -2.84
C LYS A 329 15.01 -29.99 -2.88
N TYR A 330 13.82 -29.47 -2.65
CA TYR A 330 12.59 -30.25 -2.48
C TYR A 330 11.63 -30.04 -3.64
N LYS A 331 10.71 -30.97 -3.83
CA LYS A 331 9.74 -30.96 -4.94
C LYS A 331 8.62 -29.96 -4.67
N GLY A 332 8.15 -29.26 -5.70
CA GLY A 332 7.00 -28.35 -5.57
C GLY A 332 5.74 -29.02 -5.02
N THR A 333 5.51 -30.29 -5.38
CA THR A 333 4.36 -31.05 -4.87
C THR A 333 4.33 -31.22 -3.34
N GLU A 334 5.48 -31.08 -2.67
CA GLU A 334 5.61 -31.13 -1.20
C GLU A 334 5.80 -29.73 -0.58
N THR A 335 5.55 -28.67 -1.35
CA THR A 335 5.98 -27.31 -1.04
C THR A 335 4.88 -26.28 -1.25
N SER A 336 4.66 -25.47 -0.22
CA SER A 336 3.92 -24.21 -0.35
C SER A 336 4.85 -23.06 -0.75
N VAL A 337 4.36 -22.08 -1.49
CA VAL A 337 5.10 -20.87 -1.81
C VAL A 337 4.35 -19.63 -1.33
N ILE A 338 5.00 -18.78 -0.55
CA ILE A 338 4.53 -17.42 -0.27
C ILE A 338 5.20 -16.47 -1.28
N ILE A 339 4.42 -15.55 -1.85
CA ILE A 339 4.93 -14.50 -2.73
C ILE A 339 4.43 -13.13 -2.25
N ASP A 340 5.35 -12.19 -2.01
CA ASP A 340 5.06 -10.79 -1.67
C ASP A 340 5.81 -9.83 -2.63
N PRO A 341 5.41 -9.80 -3.92
CA PRO A 341 6.13 -9.02 -4.93
C PRO A 341 5.97 -7.51 -4.73
N PRO A 342 6.83 -6.69 -5.36
CA PRO A 342 6.65 -5.24 -5.38
C PRO A 342 5.34 -4.83 -6.07
N ARG A 343 4.97 -3.55 -5.97
CA ARG A 343 3.74 -2.96 -6.56
C ARG A 343 3.47 -3.25 -8.04
N LYS A 344 4.48 -3.66 -8.81
CA LYS A 344 4.35 -4.06 -10.23
C LYS A 344 3.84 -5.50 -10.43
N GLY A 345 3.68 -6.26 -9.35
CA GLY A 345 3.38 -7.69 -9.36
C GLY A 345 4.60 -8.55 -9.66
N CYS A 346 4.38 -9.84 -9.90
CA CYS A 346 5.41 -10.77 -10.31
C CYS A 346 5.92 -10.45 -11.72
N SER A 347 7.18 -10.79 -12.01
CA SER A 347 7.67 -10.81 -13.39
C SER A 347 7.20 -12.09 -14.10
N GLU A 348 7.17 -12.04 -15.43
CA GLU A 348 6.78 -13.20 -16.23
C GLU A 348 7.76 -14.36 -16.05
N GLU A 349 9.06 -14.06 -15.97
CA GLU A 349 10.11 -15.05 -15.75
C GLU A 349 10.00 -15.74 -14.39
N PHE A 350 9.56 -15.01 -13.36
CA PHE A 350 9.29 -15.60 -12.04
C PHE A 350 8.09 -16.54 -12.09
N LEU A 351 6.99 -16.12 -12.73
CA LEU A 351 5.78 -16.93 -12.82
C LEU A 351 6.01 -18.21 -13.63
N LEU A 352 6.75 -18.13 -14.74
CA LEU A 352 7.12 -19.32 -15.51
C LEU A 352 7.89 -20.34 -14.67
N GLN A 353 8.90 -19.90 -13.94
CA GLN A 353 9.67 -20.77 -13.03
C GLN A 353 8.81 -21.30 -11.87
N LEU A 354 7.90 -20.50 -11.33
CA LEU A 354 6.97 -20.94 -10.29
C LEU A 354 6.04 -22.05 -10.80
N PHE A 355 5.50 -21.91 -12.02
CA PHE A 355 4.61 -22.91 -12.60
C PHE A 355 5.36 -24.19 -12.99
N GLU A 356 6.62 -24.08 -13.41
CA GLU A 356 7.51 -25.24 -13.63
C GLU A 356 7.84 -25.95 -12.31
N PHE A 357 8.14 -25.19 -11.26
CA PHE A 357 8.34 -25.74 -9.91
C PHE A 357 7.08 -26.45 -9.41
N SER A 358 5.90 -25.98 -9.83
CA SER A 358 4.58 -26.56 -9.56
C SER A 358 4.29 -26.80 -8.07
N PRO A 359 4.39 -25.75 -7.22
CA PRO A 359 4.02 -25.87 -5.81
C PRO A 359 2.56 -26.30 -5.64
N ASN A 360 2.27 -27.13 -4.66
CA ASN A 360 0.90 -27.59 -4.40
C ASN A 360 -0.01 -26.42 -3.95
N LYS A 361 0.57 -25.40 -3.32
CA LYS A 361 -0.13 -24.24 -2.76
C LYS A 361 0.70 -22.97 -2.91
N VAL A 362 0.03 -21.87 -3.23
CA VAL A 362 0.63 -20.54 -3.32
C VAL A 362 -0.20 -19.55 -2.52
N VAL A 363 0.45 -18.80 -1.63
CA VAL A 363 -0.15 -17.68 -0.91
C VAL A 363 0.41 -16.38 -1.49
N TYR A 364 -0.40 -15.69 -2.29
CA TYR A 364 -0.04 -14.43 -2.93
C TYR A 364 -0.47 -13.26 -2.06
N VAL A 365 0.50 -12.57 -1.46
CA VAL A 365 0.36 -11.29 -0.75
C VAL A 365 0.56 -10.12 -1.71
N SER A 366 -0.33 -9.13 -1.74
CA SER A 366 -0.19 -7.98 -2.64
C SER A 366 -0.73 -6.66 -2.09
N CYS A 367 0.10 -5.62 -2.18
CA CYS A 367 -0.28 -4.23 -1.90
C CYS A 367 -0.94 -3.51 -3.10
N ASN A 368 -1.09 -4.22 -4.23
CA ASN A 368 -1.72 -3.72 -5.44
C ASN A 368 -2.62 -4.80 -6.07
N PRO A 369 -3.89 -4.87 -5.64
CA PRO A 369 -4.84 -5.87 -6.14
C PRO A 369 -4.97 -5.88 -7.66
N SER A 370 -4.83 -4.74 -8.35
CA SER A 370 -4.94 -4.70 -9.82
C SER A 370 -3.87 -5.54 -10.54
N THR A 371 -2.61 -5.50 -10.07
CA THR A 371 -1.55 -6.35 -10.64
C THR A 371 -1.70 -7.81 -10.19
N GLN A 372 -2.22 -8.04 -8.99
CA GLN A 372 -2.56 -9.38 -8.52
C GLN A 372 -3.61 -10.05 -9.41
N MET A 373 -4.64 -9.32 -9.88
CA MET A 373 -5.65 -9.85 -10.81
C MET A 373 -5.07 -10.24 -12.18
N ARG A 374 -4.08 -9.48 -12.68
CA ARG A 374 -3.36 -9.83 -13.91
C ARG A 374 -2.64 -11.17 -13.72
N ASP A 375 -1.89 -11.30 -12.64
CA ASP A 375 -1.11 -12.50 -12.35
C ASP A 375 -2.03 -13.70 -12.06
N LEU A 376 -3.16 -13.48 -11.39
CA LEU A 376 -4.17 -14.50 -11.12
C LEU A 376 -4.63 -15.21 -12.40
N LYS A 377 -4.84 -14.49 -13.50
CA LYS A 377 -5.18 -15.14 -14.80
C LYS A 377 -4.12 -16.14 -15.24
N LEU A 378 -2.85 -15.83 -15.03
CA LEU A 378 -1.75 -16.72 -15.37
C LEU A 378 -1.75 -17.95 -14.47
N PHE A 379 -2.04 -17.80 -13.17
CA PHE A 379 -2.24 -18.94 -12.27
C PHE A 379 -3.37 -19.86 -12.75
N LEU A 380 -4.55 -19.29 -13.07
CA LEU A 380 -5.70 -20.06 -13.55
C LEU A 380 -5.39 -20.82 -14.84
N ASN A 381 -4.69 -20.18 -15.79
CA ASN A 381 -4.27 -20.81 -17.04
C ASN A 381 -3.21 -21.91 -16.85
N ASN A 382 -2.51 -21.92 -15.72
CA ASN A 382 -1.47 -22.90 -15.38
C ASN A 382 -1.95 -23.93 -14.33
N GLY A 383 -3.26 -24.15 -14.25
CA GLY A 383 -3.85 -25.23 -13.46
C GLY A 383 -3.85 -24.97 -11.96
N TYR A 384 -3.88 -23.71 -11.54
CA TYR A 384 -4.21 -23.34 -10.16
C TYR A 384 -5.65 -22.90 -10.05
N ARG A 385 -6.28 -23.11 -8.90
CA ARG A 385 -7.59 -22.56 -8.54
C ARG A 385 -7.46 -21.57 -7.39
N LEU A 386 -8.28 -20.53 -7.43
CA LEU A 386 -8.45 -19.59 -6.33
C LEU A 386 -9.29 -20.25 -5.23
N ASN A 387 -8.76 -20.30 -4.01
CA ASN A 387 -9.39 -20.93 -2.86
C ASN A 387 -9.85 -19.93 -1.80
N LYS A 388 -9.17 -18.79 -1.65
CA LYS A 388 -9.55 -17.73 -0.69
C LYS A 388 -9.05 -16.37 -1.12
N VAL A 389 -9.78 -15.31 -0.77
CA VAL A 389 -9.38 -13.92 -0.91
C VAL A 389 -9.61 -13.19 0.41
N GLN A 390 -8.53 -12.76 1.06
CA GLN A 390 -8.57 -12.07 2.35
C GLN A 390 -7.86 -10.71 2.27
N PRO A 391 -8.62 -9.61 2.24
CA PRO A 391 -8.04 -8.28 2.36
C PRO A 391 -7.67 -7.93 3.81
N PHE A 392 -6.66 -7.09 3.99
CA PHE A 392 -6.21 -6.51 5.25
C PHE A 392 -6.05 -5.00 5.13
N ASP A 393 -6.50 -4.27 6.14
CA ASP A 393 -6.30 -2.83 6.20
C ASP A 393 -4.97 -2.46 6.88
N LEU A 394 -3.86 -2.60 6.16
CA LEU A 394 -2.56 -2.12 6.66
C LEU A 394 -2.42 -0.60 6.61
N PHE A 395 -3.29 0.08 5.86
CA PHE A 395 -3.22 1.53 5.65
C PHE A 395 -4.59 2.21 5.87
N PRO A 396 -5.11 2.23 7.12
CA PRO A 396 -6.31 2.98 7.47
C PRO A 396 -6.26 4.42 6.98
N GLN A 397 -7.43 5.01 6.69
CA GLN A 397 -7.55 6.39 6.18
C GLN A 397 -7.01 6.62 4.76
N THR A 398 -6.49 5.58 4.12
CA THR A 398 -6.02 5.61 2.74
C THR A 398 -6.79 4.60 1.89
N ARG A 399 -6.69 4.77 0.57
CA ARG A 399 -7.22 3.81 -0.40
C ARG A 399 -6.46 2.49 -0.49
N HIS A 400 -5.28 2.41 0.12
CA HIS A 400 -4.44 1.23 0.02
C HIS A 400 -4.94 0.11 0.93
N LEU A 401 -4.75 -1.12 0.48
CA LEU A 401 -5.03 -2.35 1.22
C LEU A 401 -3.97 -3.38 0.83
N GLU A 402 -3.76 -4.37 1.69
CA GLU A 402 -3.08 -5.61 1.32
C GLU A 402 -4.14 -6.67 1.02
N CYS A 403 -3.91 -7.49 0.00
CA CYS A 403 -4.80 -8.57 -0.38
C CYS A 403 -4.03 -9.89 -0.43
N VAL A 404 -4.50 -10.89 0.31
CA VAL A 404 -3.93 -12.24 0.33
C VAL A 404 -4.85 -13.18 -0.46
N MET A 405 -4.29 -13.85 -1.46
CA MET A 405 -4.98 -14.90 -2.20
C MET A 405 -4.35 -16.25 -1.90
N THR A 406 -5.17 -17.25 -1.55
CA THR A 406 -4.73 -18.64 -1.44
C THR A 406 -5.08 -19.36 -2.73
N LEU A 407 -4.08 -19.93 -3.38
CA LEU A 407 -4.16 -20.66 -4.65
C LEU A 407 -3.68 -22.08 -4.43
N GLU A 408 -4.36 -23.06 -5.02
CA GLU A 408 -3.98 -24.47 -4.92
C GLU A 408 -3.88 -25.06 -6.32
N LYS A 409 -2.91 -25.96 -6.54
CA LYS A 409 -2.79 -26.68 -7.80
C LYS A 409 -4.00 -27.61 -7.94
N ASN A 410 -4.60 -27.65 -9.13
CA ASN A 410 -5.63 -28.63 -9.44
C ASN A 410 -4.99 -30.02 -9.49
N ASP A 411 -5.75 -31.03 -9.07
CA ASP A 411 -5.37 -32.45 -9.17
C ASP A 411 -5.15 -32.90 -10.62
#